data_AF-A0A7J3VPR5-F1
#
_entry.id   AF-A0A7J3VPR5-F1
#
_cell.length_a   1.000
_cell.length_b   1.000
_cell.length_c   1.000
_cell.angle_alpha   90.00
_cell.angle_beta   90.00
_cell.angle_gamma   90.00
#
_symmetry.space_group_name_H-M   'P 1'
#
loop_
_entity.id
_entity.type
_entity.pdbx_description
1 polymer ?
#
loop_
_entity_poly.entity_id
_entity_poly.type
_entity_poly.pdbx_seq_one_letter_code
_entity_poly.pdbx_strand_id
1 'polypeptide(L)'
;MLEQEDNGYEQEAREQEQMLIKRFEELVAKYGKSENLKMFIHYHKPGSSVKHPPDVTDNIIYVLDGKRVKVRCRCGASLDLTDYSKMDKVD
;
A
#
# COMPACT_ATOMS: atom_id res chain seq x y z
N MET A 1 32.20 6.54 -25.73
CA MET A 1 31.81 5.55 -24.71
C MET A 1 31.13 6.32 -23.60
N LEU A 2 29.79 6.34 -23.58
CA LEU A 2 28.99 7.00 -22.56
C LEU A 2 27.91 6.01 -22.15
N GLU A 3 28.16 5.28 -21.06
CA GLU A 3 27.17 4.45 -20.36
C GLU A 3 27.43 4.59 -18.86
N GLN A 4 27.11 5.75 -18.31
CA GLN A 4 26.96 5.98 -16.88
C GLN A 4 25.88 7.03 -16.75
N GLU A 5 24.64 6.62 -16.45
CA GLU A 5 23.56 7.43 -15.83
C GLU A 5 22.23 6.70 -16.03
N ASP A 6 21.88 5.76 -15.14
CA ASP A 6 20.47 5.35 -14.97
C ASP A 6 20.18 4.65 -13.63
N ASN A 7 21.19 4.11 -12.94
CA ASN A 7 20.97 3.36 -11.69
C ASN A 7 20.58 4.21 -10.46
N GLY A 8 20.85 5.53 -10.46
CA GLY A 8 20.57 6.39 -9.30
C GLY A 8 19.09 6.70 -9.12
N TYR A 9 18.37 6.95 -10.22
CA TYR A 9 16.96 7.33 -10.21
C TYR A 9 16.05 6.19 -9.74
N GLU A 10 16.31 4.96 -10.17
CA GLU A 10 15.51 3.82 -9.74
C GLU A 10 15.63 3.55 -8.23
N GLN A 11 16.83 3.75 -7.68
CA GLN A 11 17.06 3.53 -6.26
C GLN A 11 16.39 4.61 -5.40
N GLU A 12 16.52 5.88 -5.78
CA GLU A 12 15.81 6.98 -5.11
C GLU A 12 14.29 6.83 -5.20
N ALA A 13 13.75 6.38 -6.33
CA ALA A 13 12.33 6.14 -6.49
C ALA A 13 11.82 5.02 -5.57
N ARG A 14 12.57 3.92 -5.42
CA ARG A 14 12.23 2.83 -4.49
C ARG A 14 12.30 3.27 -3.04
N GLU A 15 13.27 4.10 -2.67
CA GLU A 15 13.38 4.65 -1.32
C GLU A 15 12.20 5.58 -1.00
N GLN A 16 11.82 6.46 -1.94
CA GLN A 16 10.63 7.31 -1.81
C GLN A 16 9.35 6.47 -1.68
N GLU A 17 9.19 5.43 -2.49
CA GLU A 17 8.05 4.51 -2.41
C GLU A 17 7.96 3.85 -1.03
N GLN A 18 9.06 3.33 -0.50
CA GLN A 18 9.09 2.72 0.84
C GLN A 18 8.72 3.73 1.95
N MET A 19 9.18 4.99 1.83
CA MET A 19 8.79 6.04 2.76
C MET A 19 7.29 6.32 2.70
N LEU A 20 6.69 6.36 1.50
CA LEU A 20 5.25 6.56 1.33
C LEU A 20 4.42 5.39 1.88
N ILE A 21 4.87 4.15 1.65
CA ILE A 21 4.23 2.95 2.21
C ILE A 21 4.25 3.02 3.74
N LYS A 22 5.41 3.29 4.33
CA LYS A 22 5.55 3.43 5.78
C LYS A 22 4.63 4.53 6.31
N ARG A 23 4.54 5.66 5.62
CA ARG A 23 3.64 6.76 6.00
C ARG A 23 2.18 6.35 5.94
N PHE A 24 1.78 5.55 4.95
CA PHE A 24 0.44 4.98 4.87
C PHE A 24 0.15 4.05 6.05
N GLU A 25 1.09 3.17 6.41
CA GLU A 25 0.94 2.26 7.54
C GLU A 25 0.77 3.02 8.87
N GLU A 26 1.50 4.12 9.06
CA GLU A 26 1.31 5.03 10.20
C GLU A 26 -0.10 5.64 10.23
N LEU A 27 -0.63 6.06 9.07
CA LEU A 27 -1.99 6.58 8.96
C LEU A 27 -3.05 5.51 9.26
N VAL A 28 -2.86 4.27 8.80
CA VAL A 28 -3.74 3.15 9.15
C VAL A 28 -3.64 2.81 10.63
N ALA A 29 -2.47 2.87 11.24
CA ALA A 29 -2.34 2.67 12.68
C ALA A 29 -3.12 3.73 13.48
N LYS A 30 -3.07 4.99 13.02
CA LYS A 30 -3.72 6.11 13.69
C LYS A 30 -5.23 6.16 13.45
N TYR A 31 -5.68 5.93 12.23
CA TYR A 31 -7.05 6.21 11.78
C TYR A 31 -7.78 4.99 11.22
N GLY A 32 -7.15 3.82 11.21
CA GLY A 32 -7.66 2.64 10.53
C GLY A 32 -7.57 1.34 11.33
N LYS A 33 -7.85 0.26 10.61
CA LYS A 33 -7.87 -1.13 11.08
C LYS A 33 -6.59 -1.84 10.64
N SER A 34 -5.52 -1.73 11.43
CA SER A 34 -4.21 -2.29 11.07
C SER A 34 -4.20 -3.80 10.83
N GLU A 35 -4.97 -4.56 11.62
CA GLU A 35 -5.08 -6.01 11.43
C GLU A 35 -5.73 -6.35 10.08
N ASN A 36 -6.71 -5.56 9.64
CA ASN A 36 -7.35 -5.73 8.34
C ASN A 36 -6.37 -5.47 7.19
N LEU A 37 -5.46 -4.48 7.34
CA LEU A 37 -4.40 -4.23 6.35
C LEU A 37 -3.45 -5.42 6.25
N LYS A 38 -2.98 -5.95 7.37
CA LYS A 38 -2.07 -7.11 7.41
C LYS A 38 -2.70 -8.34 6.74
N MET A 39 -3.97 -8.63 7.06
CA MET A 39 -4.68 -9.74 6.41
C MET A 39 -4.84 -9.50 4.91
N PHE A 40 -5.19 -8.28 4.50
CA PHE A 40 -5.33 -7.95 3.08
C PHE A 40 -4.03 -8.21 2.32
N ILE A 41 -2.89 -7.70 2.82
CA ILE A 41 -1.57 -7.93 2.22
C ILE A 41 -1.25 -9.43 2.19
N HIS A 42 -1.52 -10.17 3.27
CA HIS A 42 -1.25 -11.61 3.34
C HIS A 42 -1.97 -12.42 2.26
N TYR A 43 -3.26 -12.17 2.02
CA TYR A 43 -4.04 -12.90 1.02
C TYR A 43 -3.80 -12.42 -0.41
N HIS A 44 -3.24 -11.23 -0.59
CA HIS A 44 -2.99 -10.62 -1.90
C HIS A 44 -1.49 -10.49 -2.24
N LYS A 45 -0.63 -11.17 -1.48
CA LYS A 45 0.80 -11.25 -1.77
C LYS A 45 1.05 -12.03 -3.08
N PRO A 46 2.14 -11.73 -3.80
CA PRO A 46 2.55 -12.51 -4.97
C PRO A 46 2.65 -14.01 -4.65
N GLY A 47 2.15 -14.85 -5.56
CA GLY A 47 2.12 -16.30 -5.41
C GLY A 47 1.04 -16.84 -4.46
N SER A 48 0.15 -16.01 -3.91
CA SER A 48 -0.89 -16.49 -2.98
C SER A 48 -2.03 -17.24 -3.67
N SER A 49 -2.27 -16.99 -4.96
CA SER A 49 -3.34 -17.61 -5.73
C SER A 49 -3.13 -17.44 -7.23
N VAL A 50 -3.97 -18.07 -8.05
CA VAL A 50 -4.00 -17.87 -9.52
C VAL A 50 -4.23 -16.39 -9.90
N LYS A 51 -4.93 -15.62 -9.06
CA LYS A 51 -5.16 -14.18 -9.27
C LYS A 51 -3.98 -13.30 -8.81
N HIS A 52 -2.99 -13.88 -8.14
CA HIS A 52 -1.76 -13.22 -7.68
C HIS A 52 -0.55 -14.04 -8.15
N PRO A 53 -0.21 -13.99 -9.45
CA PRO A 53 0.93 -14.73 -9.98
C PRO A 53 2.24 -14.33 -9.28
N PRO A 54 3.21 -15.25 -9.13
CA PRO A 54 4.47 -14.99 -8.43
C PRO A 54 5.40 -13.99 -9.16
N ASP A 55 5.19 -13.80 -10.45
CA ASP A 55 5.90 -12.85 -11.32
C ASP A 55 5.42 -11.40 -11.16
N VAL A 56 4.26 -11.17 -10.55
CA VAL A 56 3.76 -9.81 -10.29
C VAL A 56 4.17 -9.40 -8.88
N THR A 57 5.21 -8.59 -8.77
CA THR A 57 5.78 -8.13 -7.49
C THR A 57 4.92 -7.07 -6.78
N ASP A 58 4.24 -6.22 -7.54
CA ASP A 58 3.37 -5.17 -7.01
C ASP A 58 1.90 -5.42 -7.37
N ASN A 59 1.16 -5.91 -6.38
CA ASN A 59 -0.27 -6.17 -6.48
C ASN A 59 -1.12 -5.23 -5.64
N ILE A 60 -0.53 -4.37 -4.80
CA ILE A 60 -1.23 -3.62 -3.76
C ILE A 60 -1.14 -2.13 -4.04
N ILE A 61 -2.29 -1.48 -4.12
CA ILE A 61 -2.40 -0.04 -4.35
C ILE A 61 -2.94 0.60 -3.06
N TYR A 62 -2.14 1.47 -2.47
CA TYR A 62 -2.50 2.26 -1.31
C TYR A 62 -3.26 3.51 -1.77
N VAL A 63 -4.43 3.78 -1.16
CA VAL A 63 -5.30 4.90 -1.55
C VAL A 63 -5.62 5.75 -0.33
N LEU A 64 -5.29 7.04 -0.42
CA LEU A 64 -5.61 8.05 0.59
C LEU A 64 -6.64 9.03 0.05
N ASP A 65 -7.70 9.27 0.82
CA ASP A 65 -8.73 10.28 0.53
C ASP A 65 -8.97 11.10 1.82
N GLY A 66 -8.17 12.15 2.00
CA GLY A 66 -8.14 12.93 3.24
C GLY A 66 -7.71 12.05 4.44
N LYS A 67 -8.61 11.91 5.44
CA LYS A 67 -8.41 11.01 6.60
C LYS A 67 -8.85 9.56 6.33
N ARG A 68 -9.42 9.26 5.17
CA ARG A 68 -9.85 7.91 4.81
C ARG A 68 -8.69 7.13 4.21
N VAL A 69 -8.54 5.90 4.70
CA VAL A 69 -7.47 4.99 4.30
C VAL A 69 -8.10 3.78 3.62
N LYS A 70 -7.71 3.52 2.37
CA LYS A 70 -8.21 2.39 1.57
C LYS A 70 -7.04 1.66 0.95
N VAL A 71 -7.18 0.35 0.81
CA VAL A 71 -6.25 -0.48 0.04
C VAL A 71 -6.98 -1.19 -1.09
N ARG A 72 -6.32 -1.33 -2.24
CA ARG A 72 -6.83 -2.06 -3.40
C ARG A 72 -5.80 -3.10 -3.82
N CYS A 73 -6.27 -4.15 -4.46
CA CYS A 73 -5.42 -5.11 -5.15
C CYS A 73 -5.70 -5.04 -6.66
N ARG A 74 -4.67 -5.27 -7.49
CA ARG A 74 -4.81 -5.36 -8.95
C ARG A 74 -5.74 -6.49 -9.39
N CYS A 75 -5.99 -7.49 -8.55
CA CYS A 75 -6.98 -8.54 -8.80
C CYS A 75 -8.45 -8.06 -8.73
N GLY A 76 -8.67 -6.78 -8.39
CA GLY A 76 -9.98 -6.15 -8.29
C GLY A 76 -10.50 -6.02 -6.85
N ALA A 77 -9.87 -6.69 -5.87
CA ALA A 77 -10.26 -6.57 -4.47
C ALA A 77 -9.98 -5.17 -3.92
N SER A 78 -10.81 -4.72 -2.97
CA SER A 78 -10.53 -3.50 -2.22
C SER A 78 -11.08 -3.57 -0.81
N LEU A 79 -10.44 -2.85 0.11
CA LEU A 79 -10.82 -2.83 1.51
C LEU A 79 -10.72 -1.40 2.05
N ASP A 80 -11.84 -0.90 2.58
CA ASP A 80 -11.84 0.32 3.39
C ASP A 80 -11.26 -0.03 4.76
N LEU A 81 -10.14 0.61 5.08
CA LEU A 81 -9.43 0.43 6.34
C LEU A 81 -9.82 1.51 7.35
N THR A 82 -10.61 2.50 6.95
CA THR A 82 -10.98 3.64 7.79
C THR A 82 -11.70 3.16 9.05
N ASP A 83 -11.18 3.57 10.20
CA ASP A 83 -11.78 3.35 11.50
C ASP A 83 -12.54 4.62 11.91
N TYR A 84 -13.81 4.67 11.52
CA TYR A 84 -14.71 5.79 11.80
C TYR A 84 -14.90 6.06 13.30
N SER A 85 -14.54 5.11 14.18
CA SER A 85 -14.55 5.34 15.64
C SER A 85 -13.36 6.19 16.12
N LYS A 86 -12.26 6.20 15.36
CA LYS A 86 -11.03 6.97 15.62
C LYS A 86 -10.93 8.24 14.80
N MET A 87 -11.78 8.39 13.78
CA MET A 87 -11.94 9.67 13.12
C MET A 87 -12.54 10.63 14.14
N ASP A 88 -11.80 11.70 14.45
CA ASP A 88 -12.34 12.80 15.24
C ASP A 88 -13.76 13.08 14.73
N LYS A 89 -14.75 13.08 15.62
CA LYS A 89 -16.07 13.60 15.28
C LYS A 89 -15.83 15.03 14.84
N VAL A 90 -15.87 15.25 13.53
CA VAL A 90 -15.84 16.59 12.98
C VAL A 90 -17.21 17.15 13.34
N ASP A 91 -17.26 17.92 14.41
CA ASP A 91 -18.35 18.87 14.67
C ASP A 91 -18.36 19.94 13.57
#